data_AF-C0PBG1-F1
#
_entry.id   AF-C0PBG1-F1
#
_cell.length_a   1.000
_cell.length_b   1.000
_cell.length_c   1.000
_cell.angle_alpha   90.00
_cell.angle_beta   90.00
_cell.angle_gamma   90.00
#
_symmetry.space_group_name_H-M   'P 1'
#
loop_
_entity.id
_entity.type
_entity.pdbx_description
1 polymer ?
#
loop_
_entity_poly.entity_id
_entity_poly.type
_entity_poly.pdbx_seq_one_letter_code
_entity_poly.pdbx_strand_id
1 'polypeptide(L)'
;MAIVKSDIGGNITRLENKYTSEPSKYEHLYSMVQEEVQNKTAKGSSSCTNGLLWLTRAMDFLVELFRNLLEHPDWTMGQSCTDSYTRTLKKFHGWLASSSFTVAMKLAPNREKFMEVISGTGDINADIEKFCTTFSPFLKENHNFLASVGLDDLKAS
;
A
#
# COMPACT_ATOMS: atom_id res chain seq x y z
N MET A 1 8.72 -13.21 2.27
CA MET A 1 7.96 -12.17 1.55
C MET A 1 6.88 -12.69 0.60
N ALA A 2 6.77 -14.01 0.35
CA ALA A 2 5.76 -14.56 -0.56
C ALA A 2 4.31 -14.17 -0.20
N ILE A 3 3.97 -14.11 1.10
CA ILE A 3 2.63 -13.72 1.57
C ILE A 3 2.30 -12.27 1.17
N VAL A 4 3.20 -11.32 1.45
CA VAL A 4 3.01 -9.90 1.08
C VAL A 4 2.89 -9.74 -0.44
N LYS A 5 3.76 -10.43 -1.20
CA LYS A 5 3.71 -10.41 -2.66
C LYS A 5 2.37 -10.96 -3.19
N SER A 6 1.88 -12.04 -2.60
CA SER A 6 0.60 -12.65 -2.97
C SER A 6 -0.59 -11.74 -2.65
N ASP A 7 -0.56 -11.04 -1.52
CA ASP A 7 -1.62 -10.12 -1.11
C ASP A 7 -1.71 -8.91 -2.07
N ILE A 8 -0.58 -8.23 -2.28
CA ILE A 8 -0.49 -7.11 -3.23
C ILE A 8 -0.89 -7.57 -4.63
N GLY A 9 -0.33 -8.70 -5.10
CA GLY A 9 -0.65 -9.26 -6.41
C GLY A 9 -2.13 -9.60 -6.57
N GLY A 10 -2.76 -10.19 -5.54
CA GLY A 10 -4.19 -10.51 -5.56
C GLY A 10 -5.09 -9.27 -5.66
N ASN A 11 -4.70 -8.17 -5.00
CA ASN A 11 -5.44 -6.90 -5.10
C ASN A 11 -5.29 -6.30 -6.51
N ILE A 12 -4.09 -6.34 -7.11
CA ILE A 12 -3.85 -5.86 -8.48
C ILE A 12 -4.65 -6.68 -9.49
N THR A 13 -4.51 -8.01 -9.45
CA THR A 13 -5.23 -8.93 -10.37
C THR A 13 -6.74 -8.73 -10.31
N ARG A 14 -7.30 -8.42 -9.13
CA ARG A 14 -8.73 -8.14 -8.99
C ARG A 14 -9.16 -6.89 -9.76
N LEU A 15 -8.40 -5.80 -9.64
CA LEU A 15 -8.67 -4.56 -10.36
C LEU A 15 -8.50 -4.76 -11.88
N GLU A 16 -7.46 -5.46 -12.30
CA GLU A 16 -7.20 -5.80 -13.71
C GLU A 16 -8.32 -6.66 -14.32
N ASN A 17 -8.79 -7.66 -13.59
CA ASN A 17 -9.90 -8.50 -14.03
C ASN A 17 -11.20 -7.69 -14.19
N LYS A 18 -11.47 -6.77 -13.26
CA LYS A 18 -12.64 -5.88 -13.35
C LYS A 18 -12.52 -4.95 -14.56
N TYR A 19 -11.36 -4.32 -14.76
CA TYR A 19 -11.09 -3.51 -15.96
C TYR A 19 -11.34 -4.31 -17.24
N THR A 20 -10.76 -5.50 -17.33
CA THR A 20 -10.86 -6.37 -18.52
C THR A 20 -12.30 -6.82 -18.82
N SER A 21 -13.16 -6.89 -17.81
CA SER A 21 -14.56 -7.30 -18.01
C SER A 21 -15.39 -6.28 -18.80
N GLU A 22 -15.09 -4.98 -18.68
CA GLU A 22 -15.78 -3.90 -19.40
C GLU A 22 -14.91 -2.62 -19.44
N PRO A 23 -13.87 -2.57 -20.30
CA PRO A 23 -12.82 -1.54 -20.23
C PRO A 23 -13.32 -0.10 -20.32
N SER A 24 -14.35 0.16 -21.16
CA SER A 24 -14.93 1.50 -21.30
C SER A 24 -15.65 1.98 -20.04
N LYS A 25 -16.23 1.06 -19.27
CA LYS A 25 -16.93 1.39 -18.02
C LYS A 25 -15.97 1.54 -16.85
N TYR A 26 -14.93 0.71 -16.83
CA TYR A 26 -13.96 0.65 -15.73
C TYR A 26 -12.61 1.29 -16.07
N GLU A 27 -12.60 2.26 -16.99
CA GLU A 27 -11.42 3.07 -17.34
C GLU A 27 -10.79 3.75 -16.11
N HIS A 28 -11.61 4.10 -15.12
CA HIS A 28 -11.17 4.69 -13.86
C HIS A 28 -11.45 3.75 -12.68
N LEU A 29 -10.50 3.66 -11.75
CA LEU A 29 -10.63 2.83 -10.54
C LEU A 29 -11.89 3.19 -9.72
N TYR A 30 -12.26 4.48 -9.70
CA TYR A 30 -13.39 4.97 -8.91
C TYR A 30 -14.75 4.51 -9.45
N SER A 31 -14.88 4.21 -10.75
CA SER A 31 -16.13 3.66 -11.28
C SER A 31 -16.39 2.24 -10.78
N MET A 32 -15.34 1.44 -10.56
CA MET A 32 -15.45 0.13 -9.91
C MET A 32 -16.01 0.26 -8.49
N VAL A 33 -15.49 1.22 -7.71
CA VAL A 33 -15.94 1.48 -6.33
C VAL A 33 -17.37 2.00 -6.29
N GLN A 34 -17.72 2.95 -7.15
CA GLN A 34 -19.07 3.53 -7.21
C GLN A 34 -20.12 2.45 -7.49
N GLU A 35 -19.85 1.54 -8.42
CA GLU A 35 -20.76 0.42 -8.69
C GLU A 35 -20.92 -0.50 -7.47
N GLU A 36 -19.82 -0.86 -6.81
CA GLU A 36 -19.87 -1.73 -5.63
C GLU A 36 -20.57 -1.07 -4.44
N VAL A 37 -20.48 0.26 -4.31
CA VAL A 37 -21.23 1.04 -3.32
C VAL A 37 -22.72 1.00 -3.63
N GLN A 38 -23.11 1.28 -4.88
CA GLN A 38 -24.51 1.24 -5.32
C GLN A 38 -25.14 -0.14 -5.09
N ASN A 39 -24.37 -1.20 -5.38
CA ASN A 39 -24.80 -2.59 -5.23
C ASN A 39 -24.62 -3.16 -3.80
N LYS A 40 -24.11 -2.36 -2.85
CA LYS A 40 -23.84 -2.77 -1.46
C LYS A 40 -22.87 -3.95 -1.33
N THR A 41 -21.94 -4.11 -2.28
CA THR A 41 -20.91 -5.16 -2.31
C THR A 41 -19.51 -4.67 -1.95
N ALA A 42 -19.30 -3.36 -1.78
CA ALA A 42 -17.99 -2.74 -1.55
C ALA A 42 -17.22 -3.21 -0.31
N LYS A 43 -17.89 -3.82 0.69
CA LYS A 43 -17.25 -4.35 1.90
C LYS A 43 -16.86 -5.84 1.77
N GLY A 44 -17.15 -6.47 0.63
CA GLY A 44 -16.78 -7.86 0.39
C GLY A 44 -15.26 -8.02 0.38
N SER A 45 -14.74 -9.11 0.95
CA SER A 45 -13.30 -9.40 0.98
C SER A 45 -12.68 -9.49 -0.42
N SER A 46 -13.49 -9.91 -1.40
CA SER A 46 -13.16 -10.01 -2.83
C SER A 46 -13.58 -8.80 -3.67
N SER A 47 -14.00 -7.69 -3.07
CA SER A 47 -14.41 -6.47 -3.80
C SER A 47 -13.22 -5.69 -4.33
N CYS A 48 -13.39 -4.99 -5.45
CA CYS A 48 -12.41 -4.07 -6.01
C CYS A 48 -12.12 -2.91 -5.05
N THR A 49 -13.13 -2.44 -4.33
CA THR A 49 -13.01 -1.44 -3.27
C THR A 49 -12.03 -1.89 -2.20
N ASN A 50 -12.17 -3.12 -1.68
CA ASN A 50 -11.24 -3.65 -0.70
C ASN A 50 -9.83 -3.74 -1.30
N GLY A 51 -9.70 -4.15 -2.56
CA GLY A 51 -8.41 -4.20 -3.26
C GLY A 51 -7.73 -2.83 -3.38
N LEU A 52 -8.48 -1.81 -3.82
CA LEU A 52 -7.99 -0.44 -3.94
C LEU A 52 -7.57 0.15 -2.59
N LEU A 53 -8.38 -0.08 -1.55
CA LEU A 53 -8.10 0.39 -0.20
C LEU A 53 -6.78 -0.19 0.34
N TRP A 54 -6.61 -1.51 0.27
CA TRP A 54 -5.41 -2.16 0.79
C TRP A 54 -4.16 -1.86 -0.04
N LEU A 55 -4.29 -1.70 -1.36
CA LEU A 55 -3.19 -1.21 -2.19
C LEU A 55 -2.80 0.21 -1.81
N THR A 56 -3.75 1.13 -1.64
CA THR A 56 -3.48 2.51 -1.24
C THR A 56 -2.70 2.54 0.09
N ARG A 57 -3.15 1.78 1.10
CA ARG A 57 -2.47 1.71 2.41
C ARG A 57 -1.10 1.04 2.37
N ALA A 58 -0.93 0.01 1.52
CA ALA A 58 0.37 -0.61 1.31
C ALA A 58 1.35 0.38 0.63
N MET A 59 0.85 1.23 -0.25
CA MET A 59 1.62 2.28 -0.88
C MET A 59 1.98 3.41 0.09
N ASP A 60 1.09 3.79 1.02
CA ASP A 60 1.43 4.74 2.11
C ASP A 60 2.63 4.22 2.91
N PHE A 61 2.61 2.94 3.27
CA PHE A 61 3.71 2.31 3.98
C PHE A 61 5.03 2.41 3.19
N LEU A 62 5.00 2.17 1.87
CA LEU A 62 6.19 2.27 1.04
C LEU A 62 6.71 3.71 0.93
N VAL A 63 5.81 4.69 0.74
CA VAL A 63 6.18 6.10 0.71
C VAL A 63 6.82 6.53 2.03
N GLU A 64 6.24 6.12 3.16
CA GLU A 64 6.79 6.45 4.48
C GLU A 64 8.11 5.73 4.77
N LEU A 65 8.24 4.46 4.34
CA LEU A 65 9.50 3.72 4.41
C LEU A 65 10.60 4.44 3.65
N PHE A 66 10.30 4.88 2.43
CA PHE A 66 11.24 5.59 1.58
C PHE A 66 11.63 6.97 2.15
N ARG A 67 10.69 7.73 2.73
CA ARG A 67 11.03 8.94 3.49
C ARG A 67 11.97 8.64 4.65
N ASN A 68 11.64 7.64 5.47
CA ASN A 68 12.47 7.21 6.59
C ASN A 68 13.88 6.76 6.15
N LEU A 69 14.01 6.16 4.97
CA LEU A 69 15.32 5.80 4.42
C LEU A 69 16.13 7.04 4.00
N LEU A 70 15.50 8.13 3.53
CA LEU A 70 16.23 9.38 3.24
C LEU A 70 16.57 10.17 4.50
N GLU A 71 15.61 10.35 5.40
CA GLU A 71 15.73 11.23 6.57
C GLU A 71 16.60 10.63 7.68
N HIS A 72 16.67 9.30 7.75
CA HIS A 72 17.37 8.57 8.80
C HIS A 72 18.39 7.58 8.20
N PRO A 73 19.55 8.08 7.72
CA PRO A 73 20.59 7.24 7.11
C PRO A 73 21.22 6.25 8.10
N ASP A 74 21.15 6.54 9.41
CA ASP A 74 21.68 5.74 10.51
C ASP A 74 20.72 4.66 11.01
N TRP A 75 19.44 4.69 10.61
CA TRP A 75 18.47 3.69 11.05
C TRP A 75 18.64 2.35 10.35
N THR A 76 18.52 1.27 11.12
CA THR A 76 18.38 -0.08 10.57
C THR A 76 17.10 -0.21 9.76
N MET A 77 17.06 -1.18 8.84
CA MET A 77 15.84 -1.48 8.08
C MET A 77 14.65 -1.82 8.99
N GLY A 78 14.89 -2.52 10.09
CA GLY A 78 13.86 -2.83 11.08
C GLY A 78 13.25 -1.57 11.72
N GLN A 79 14.07 -0.57 12.05
CA GLN A 79 13.61 0.72 12.58
C GLN A 79 12.76 1.48 11.55
N SER A 80 13.28 1.65 10.31
CA SER A 80 12.56 2.34 9.24
C SER A 80 11.22 1.68 8.91
N CYS A 81 11.19 0.34 8.80
CA CYS A 81 9.93 -0.38 8.58
C CYS A 81 8.97 -0.27 9.77
N THR A 82 9.45 -0.35 11.00
CA THR A 82 8.59 -0.33 12.20
C THR A 82 7.93 1.03 12.40
N ASP A 83 8.67 2.12 12.20
CA ASP A 83 8.09 3.47 12.25
C ASP A 83 7.05 3.66 11.14
N SER A 84 7.41 3.33 9.90
CA SER A 84 6.51 3.43 8.74
C SER A 84 5.21 2.65 8.95
N TYR A 85 5.31 1.42 9.46
CA TYR A 85 4.16 0.58 9.78
C TYR A 85 3.27 1.21 10.86
N THR A 86 3.88 1.77 11.89
CA THR A 86 3.17 2.39 13.02
C THR A 86 2.37 3.60 12.56
N ARG A 87 2.89 4.39 11.63
CA ARG A 87 2.24 5.59 11.08
C ARG A 87 1.12 5.28 10.08
N THR A 88 1.19 4.13 9.41
CA THR A 88 0.32 3.82 8.26
C THR A 88 -0.64 2.66 8.55
N LEU A 89 -0.14 1.41 8.50
CA LEU A 89 -0.94 0.19 8.50
C LEU A 89 -1.43 -0.23 9.88
N LYS A 90 -0.69 0.10 10.96
CA LYS A 90 -0.96 -0.43 12.31
C LYS A 90 -2.38 -0.16 12.80
N LYS A 91 -2.95 1.02 12.52
CA LYS A 91 -4.32 1.36 12.94
C LYS A 91 -5.40 0.48 12.30
N PHE A 92 -5.10 -0.14 11.15
CA PHE A 92 -6.03 -0.97 10.39
C PHE A 92 -5.82 -2.47 10.60
N HIS A 93 -4.68 -2.86 11.16
CA HIS A 93 -4.33 -4.26 11.41
C HIS A 93 -4.87 -4.73 12.77
N GLY A 94 -5.58 -5.87 12.77
CA GLY A 94 -5.90 -6.60 13.98
C GLY A 94 -4.66 -7.19 14.68
N TRP A 95 -4.87 -7.84 15.82
CA TRP A 95 -3.78 -8.42 16.62
C TRP A 95 -2.95 -9.46 15.84
N LEU A 96 -3.60 -10.26 14.99
CA LEU A 96 -2.95 -11.31 14.21
C LEU A 96 -2.02 -10.72 13.13
N ALA A 97 -2.51 -9.73 12.39
CA ALA A 97 -1.72 -9.04 11.38
C ALA A 97 -0.56 -8.24 12.01
N SER A 98 -0.80 -7.59 13.15
CA SER A 98 0.24 -6.85 13.90
C SER A 98 1.33 -7.77 14.46
N SER A 99 0.94 -8.95 14.95
CA SER A 99 1.89 -9.97 15.43
C SER A 99 2.74 -10.53 14.28
N SER A 100 2.11 -10.79 13.13
CA SER A 100 2.79 -11.23 11.92
C SER A 100 3.83 -10.21 11.43
N PHE A 101 3.50 -8.91 11.49
CA PHE A 101 4.47 -7.85 11.17
C PHE A 101 5.69 -7.89 12.09
N THR A 102 5.47 -8.02 13.40
CA THR A 102 6.57 -8.09 14.40
C THR A 102 7.53 -9.24 14.11
N VAL A 103 7.01 -10.40 13.70
CA VAL A 103 7.84 -11.54 13.29
C VAL A 103 8.57 -11.25 11.97
N ALA A 104 7.90 -10.65 10.99
CA ALA A 104 8.51 -10.28 9.71
C ALA A 104 9.68 -9.31 9.88
N MET A 105 9.63 -8.39 10.85
CA MET A 105 10.73 -7.45 11.13
C MET A 105 12.00 -8.12 11.63
N LYS A 106 11.90 -9.29 12.28
CA LYS A 106 13.09 -10.10 12.64
C LYS A 106 13.81 -10.66 11.41
N LEU A 107 13.12 -10.67 10.27
CA LEU A 107 13.63 -11.14 8.97
C LEU A 107 13.88 -9.96 8.02
N ALA A 108 13.85 -8.71 8.51
CA ALA A 108 14.16 -7.54 7.71
C ALA A 108 15.61 -7.65 7.18
N PRO A 109 15.86 -7.30 5.91
CA PRO A 109 17.19 -7.39 5.34
C PRO A 109 18.13 -6.35 5.97
N ASN A 110 19.44 -6.53 5.76
CA ASN A 110 20.39 -5.47 6.03
C ASN A 110 20.06 -4.24 5.15
N ARG A 111 20.15 -3.04 5.74
CA ARG A 111 19.84 -1.78 5.07
C ARG A 111 20.71 -1.54 3.85
N GLU A 112 22.03 -1.65 3.99
CA GLU A 112 22.98 -1.41 2.90
C GLU A 112 22.67 -2.33 1.73
N LYS A 113 22.43 -3.61 2.00
CA LYS A 113 22.08 -4.57 0.95
C LYS A 113 20.75 -4.25 0.28
N PHE A 114 19.76 -3.78 1.03
CA PHE A 114 18.50 -3.33 0.44
C PHE A 114 18.71 -2.12 -0.48
N MET A 115 19.42 -1.09 0.00
CA MET A 115 19.72 0.11 -0.77
C MET A 115 20.51 -0.25 -2.04
N GLU A 116 21.52 -1.11 -1.95
CA GLU A 116 22.28 -1.62 -3.10
C GLU A 116 21.36 -2.24 -4.17
N VAL A 117 20.40 -3.07 -3.75
CA VAL A 117 19.47 -3.75 -4.67
C VAL A 117 18.54 -2.75 -5.36
N ILE A 118 18.03 -1.75 -4.65
CA ILE A 118 17.07 -0.79 -5.22
C ILE A 118 17.73 0.36 -5.98
N SER A 119 19.02 0.64 -5.76
CA SER A 119 19.73 1.77 -6.37
C SER A 119 19.94 1.61 -7.88
N GLY A 120 20.03 0.36 -8.37
CA GLY A 120 20.35 0.09 -9.77
C GLY A 120 21.62 0.82 -10.20
N THR A 121 21.52 1.68 -11.22
CA THR A 121 22.63 2.50 -11.73
C THR A 121 22.41 4.01 -11.56
N GLY A 122 21.38 4.42 -10.82
CA GLY A 122 20.93 5.82 -10.70
C GLY A 122 21.30 6.50 -9.39
N ASP A 123 20.82 7.73 -9.21
CA ASP A 123 20.82 8.41 -7.91
C ASP A 123 19.56 7.98 -7.14
N ILE A 124 19.73 6.96 -6.30
CA ILE A 124 18.63 6.38 -5.54
C ILE A 124 17.95 7.40 -4.62
N ASN A 125 18.70 8.37 -4.09
CA ASN A 125 18.12 9.33 -3.16
C ASN A 125 17.20 10.30 -3.91
N ALA A 126 17.64 10.78 -5.07
CA ALA A 126 16.82 11.61 -5.94
C ALA A 126 15.60 10.86 -6.48
N ASP A 127 15.76 9.58 -6.85
CA ASP A 127 14.66 8.74 -7.34
C ASP A 127 13.61 8.49 -6.24
N ILE A 128 14.05 8.22 -5.01
CA ILE A 128 13.17 8.09 -3.85
C ILE A 128 12.42 9.41 -3.59
N GLU A 129 13.13 10.53 -3.54
CA GLU A 129 12.52 11.85 -3.29
C GLU A 129 11.45 12.16 -4.34
N LYS A 130 11.77 11.92 -5.61
CA LYS A 130 10.84 12.10 -6.73
C LYS A 130 9.62 11.19 -6.60
N PHE A 131 9.82 9.91 -6.28
CA PHE A 131 8.72 8.96 -6.09
C PHE A 131 7.79 9.43 -4.95
N CYS A 132 8.34 9.73 -3.76
CA CYS A 132 7.56 10.18 -2.62
C CYS A 132 6.80 11.48 -2.93
N THR A 133 7.41 12.42 -3.65
CA THR A 133 6.79 13.71 -4.00
C THR A 133 5.68 13.55 -5.03
N THR A 134 5.90 12.76 -6.07
CA THR A 134 4.96 12.62 -7.19
C THR A 134 3.81 11.66 -6.88
N PHE A 135 4.04 10.64 -6.05
CA PHE A 135 3.05 9.60 -5.80
C PHE A 135 2.10 9.92 -4.63
N SER A 136 2.57 10.63 -3.60
CA SER A 136 1.75 10.98 -2.43
C SER A 136 0.43 11.70 -2.75
N PRO A 137 0.36 12.63 -3.73
CA PRO A 137 -0.90 13.27 -4.11
C PRO A 137 -1.97 12.28 -4.59
N PHE A 138 -1.60 11.24 -5.33
CA PHE A 138 -2.55 10.21 -5.79
C PHE A 138 -3.08 9.36 -4.63
N LEU A 139 -2.23 9.04 -3.64
CA LEU A 139 -2.67 8.34 -2.43
C LEU A 139 -3.66 9.20 -1.64
N LYS A 140 -3.38 10.50 -1.51
CA LYS A 140 -4.30 11.46 -0.87
C LYS A 140 -5.64 11.54 -1.61
N GLU A 141 -5.63 11.53 -2.95
CA GLU A 141 -6.85 11.49 -3.75
C GLU A 141 -7.67 10.22 -3.49
N ASN A 142 -7.00 9.06 -3.47
CA ASN A 142 -7.63 7.78 -3.14
C ASN A 142 -8.27 7.79 -1.75
N HIS A 143 -7.56 8.27 -0.72
CA HIS A 143 -8.10 8.39 0.64
C HIS A 143 -9.30 9.34 0.69
N ASN A 144 -9.20 10.52 0.06
CA ASN A 144 -10.31 11.47 0.02
C ASN A 144 -11.55 10.86 -0.64
N PHE A 145 -11.37 10.15 -1.75
CA PHE A 145 -12.46 9.47 -2.43
C PHE A 145 -13.05 8.36 -1.56
N LEU A 146 -12.24 7.45 -1.01
CA LEU A 146 -12.70 6.37 -0.14
C LEU A 146 -13.39 6.88 1.13
N ALA A 147 -12.93 8.01 1.68
CA ALA A 147 -13.56 8.67 2.81
C ALA A 147 -14.93 9.26 2.43
N SER A 148 -15.04 9.85 1.24
CA SER A 148 -16.31 10.42 0.74
C SER A 148 -17.44 9.38 0.60
N VAL A 149 -17.09 8.10 0.46
CA VAL A 149 -18.04 6.97 0.41
C VAL A 149 -18.05 6.12 1.69
N GLY A 150 -17.36 6.56 2.74
CA GLY A 150 -17.37 5.91 4.07
C GLY A 150 -16.62 4.57 4.15
N LEU A 151 -15.58 4.39 3.33
CA LEU A 151 -14.83 3.13 3.20
C LEU A 151 -13.37 3.23 3.66
N ASP A 152 -12.85 4.43 3.92
CA ASP A 152 -11.44 4.65 4.28
C ASP A 152 -11.04 4.09 5.66
N ASP A 153 -12.00 3.84 6.55
CA ASP A 153 -11.76 3.33 7.91
C ASP A 153 -11.98 1.81 8.07
N LEU A 154 -12.22 1.08 6.97
CA LEU A 154 -12.40 -0.38 7.04
C LEU A 154 -11.15 -1.06 7.60
N LYS A 155 -11.30 -1.89 8.63
CA LYS A 155 -10.20 -2.65 9.24
C LYS A 155 -10.02 -4.00 8.56
N ALA A 156 -8.84 -4.59 8.72
CA ALA A 156 -8.63 -5.98 8.37
C ALA A 156 -9.59 -6.84 9.21
N SER A 157 -10.29 -7.76 8.54
CA SER A 157 -11.13 -8.78 9.17
C SER A 157 -10.32 -9.73 10.04
#